data_AF-A0A392SMH0-F1
#
_entry.id   AF-A0A392SMH0-F1
#
_cell.length_a   1.000
_cell.length_b   1.000
_cell.length_c   1.000
_cell.angle_alpha   90.00
_cell.angle_beta   90.00
_cell.angle_gamma   90.00
#
_symmetry.space_group_name_H-M   'P 1'
#
loop_
_entity.id
_entity.type
_entity.pdbx_description
1 polymer ?
#
loop_
_entity_poly.entity_id
_entity_poly.type
_entity_poly.pdbx_seq_one_letter_code
_entity_poly.pdbx_strand_id
1 'polypeptide(L)'
;MRNVSLARRRTLRSLQTALGLKTKTILLKYIKEGAVRRHSSALKPYMKDDNMKRRVEFCLSMLEESSIPHDPMFKSMYNIVHIDEK
;
A
#
# COMPACT_ATOMS: atom_id res chain seq x y z
N MET A 1 -5.01 -8.25 18.79
CA MET A 1 -4.93 -6.78 18.61
C MET A 1 -5.95 -5.97 19.40
N ARG A 2 -7.14 -6.51 19.72
CA ARG A 2 -8.24 -5.74 20.36
C ARG A 2 -7.83 -5.04 21.68
N ASN A 3 -6.89 -5.61 22.42
CA ASN A 3 -6.40 -5.06 23.71
C ASN A 3 -5.23 -4.05 23.59
N VAL A 4 -4.73 -3.78 22.38
CA VAL A 4 -3.68 -2.75 22.15
C VAL A 4 -4.40 -1.44 21.81
N SER A 5 -4.08 -0.30 22.41
CA SER A 5 -4.72 0.98 22.03
C SER A 5 -4.49 1.34 20.56
N LEU A 6 -5.43 2.06 19.92
CA LEU A 6 -5.33 2.42 18.49
C LEU A 6 -4.03 3.19 18.17
N ALA A 7 -3.58 4.06 19.07
CA ALA A 7 -2.33 4.81 18.92
C ALA A 7 -1.11 3.89 18.73
N ARG A 8 -1.07 2.76 19.47
CA ARG A 8 0.02 1.78 19.42
C ARG A 8 -0.13 0.76 18.27
N ARG A 9 -1.18 0.84 17.45
CA ARG A 9 -1.37 0.02 16.24
C ARG A 9 -0.92 0.71 14.95
N ARG A 10 -0.57 2.00 15.00
CA ARG A 10 -0.31 2.82 13.80
C ARG A 10 0.95 2.40 13.04
N THR A 11 2.05 2.18 13.76
CA THR A 11 3.33 1.81 13.14
C THR A 11 3.74 0.40 13.53
N LEU A 12 4.44 -0.30 12.63
CA LEU A 12 4.97 -1.64 12.90
C LEU A 12 5.84 -1.67 14.15
N ARG A 13 6.63 -0.61 14.40
CA ARG A 13 7.47 -0.49 15.59
C ARG A 13 6.63 -0.35 16.86
N SER A 14 5.68 0.58 16.89
CA SER A 14 4.79 0.78 18.06
C SER A 14 4.02 -0.48 18.42
N LEU A 15 3.58 -1.21 17.39
CA LEU A 15 2.84 -2.44 17.52
C LEU A 15 3.73 -3.60 17.97
N GLN A 16 4.93 -3.72 17.43
CA GLN A 16 5.92 -4.71 17.85
C GLN A 16 6.23 -4.56 19.34
N THR A 17 6.48 -3.33 19.80
CA THR A 17 6.68 -3.05 21.23
C THR A 17 5.43 -3.36 22.05
N ALA A 18 4.24 -3.04 21.56
CA ALA A 18 2.98 -3.34 22.25
C ALA A 18 2.66 -4.83 22.35
N LEU A 19 3.15 -5.63 21.41
CA LEU A 19 3.00 -7.08 21.39
C LEU A 19 4.16 -7.82 22.06
N GLY A 20 5.16 -7.11 22.61
CA GLY A 20 6.32 -7.72 23.24
C GLY A 20 7.21 -8.53 22.29
N LEU A 21 7.13 -8.27 20.98
CA LEU A 21 7.93 -9.01 19.99
C LEU A 21 9.35 -8.47 19.95
N LYS A 22 10.35 -9.34 19.77
CA LYS A 22 11.77 -8.94 19.75
C LYS A 22 12.12 -8.04 18.56
N THR A 23 11.52 -8.27 17.39
CA THR A 23 11.82 -7.51 16.17
C THR A 23 10.57 -7.25 15.33
N LYS A 24 10.61 -6.20 14.51
CA LYS A 24 9.56 -5.90 13.52
C LYS A 24 9.42 -6.99 12.47
N THR A 25 10.49 -7.75 12.21
CA THR A 25 10.53 -8.82 11.21
C THR A 25 9.64 -9.99 11.62
N ILE A 26 9.64 -10.36 12.91
CA ILE A 26 8.74 -11.39 13.45
C ILE A 26 7.27 -10.97 13.27
N LEU A 27 6.96 -9.71 13.57
CA LEU A 27 5.62 -9.16 13.35
C LEU A 27 5.21 -9.22 11.87
N LEU A 28 6.11 -8.87 10.95
CA LEU A 28 5.85 -8.95 9.50
C LEU A 28 5.60 -10.39 9.03
N LYS A 29 6.33 -11.37 9.58
CA LYS A 29 6.10 -12.79 9.31
C LYS A 29 4.69 -13.21 9.72
N TYR A 30 4.27 -12.86 10.94
CA TYR A 30 2.90 -13.15 11.41
C TYR A 30 1.81 -12.41 10.62
N ILE A 31 2.09 -11.22 10.10
CA ILE A 31 1.16 -10.52 9.21
C ILE A 31 1.06 -11.27 7.87
N LYS A 32 2.19 -11.70 7.30
CA LYS A 32 2.25 -12.44 6.03
C LYS A 32 1.54 -13.79 6.13
N GLU A 33 1.70 -14.48 7.26
CA GLU A 33 1.05 -15.77 7.58
C GLU A 33 -0.42 -15.60 8.02
N GLY A 34 -0.93 -14.37 8.13
CA GLY A 34 -2.31 -14.11 8.52
C GLY A 34 -2.61 -14.23 10.02
N ALA A 35 -1.64 -14.65 10.84
CA ALA A 35 -1.77 -14.76 12.30
C ALA A 35 -2.01 -13.39 12.98
N VAL A 36 -1.51 -12.31 12.38
CA VAL A 36 -1.79 -10.92 12.82
C VAL A 36 -2.44 -10.15 11.68
N ARG A 37 -3.74 -9.94 11.78
CA ARG A 37 -4.48 -9.10 10.82
C ARG A 37 -4.21 -7.62 11.09
N ARG A 38 -3.68 -6.90 10.10
CA ARG A 38 -3.69 -5.43 10.13
C ARG A 38 -5.15 -4.95 10.03
N HIS A 39 -5.47 -3.80 10.60
CA HIS A 39 -6.77 -3.15 10.37
C HIS A 39 -6.62 -2.03 9.33
N SER A 40 -7.45 -2.06 8.29
CA SER A 40 -7.63 -0.92 7.37
C SER A 40 -8.62 0.06 7.98
N SER A 41 -8.45 1.35 7.70
CA SER A 41 -9.47 2.35 8.00
C SER A 41 -10.34 2.58 6.76
N ALA A 42 -11.54 3.16 6.95
CA ALA A 42 -12.38 3.58 5.82
C ALA A 42 -11.65 4.57 4.88
N LEU A 43 -10.78 5.41 5.45
CA LEU A 43 -9.93 6.35 4.71
C LEU A 43 -8.82 5.66 3.89
N LYS A 44 -8.38 4.46 4.29
CA LYS A 44 -7.31 3.69 3.63
C LYS A 44 -7.67 2.21 3.61
N PRO A 45 -8.62 1.81 2.75
CA PRO A 45 -9.04 0.42 2.62
C PRO A 45 -7.89 -0.44 2.08
N TYR A 46 -7.96 -1.75 2.32
CA TYR A 46 -7.06 -2.68 1.64
C TYR A 46 -7.28 -2.67 0.14
N MET A 47 -6.18 -2.76 -0.61
CA MET A 47 -6.27 -3.09 -2.02
C MET A 47 -6.70 -4.55 -2.14
N LYS A 48 -7.83 -4.78 -2.81
CA LYS A 48 -8.22 -6.10 -3.31
C LYS A 48 -7.35 -6.43 -4.52
N ASP A 49 -7.24 -7.71 -4.86
CA ASP A 49 -6.43 -8.14 -6.01
C ASP A 49 -6.89 -7.47 -7.31
N ASP A 50 -8.21 -7.33 -7.52
CA ASP A 50 -8.76 -6.62 -8.69
C ASP A 50 -8.37 -5.14 -8.70
N ASN A 51 -8.37 -4.48 -7.54
CA ASN A 51 -7.93 -3.09 -7.44
C ASN A 51 -6.44 -2.97 -7.73
N MET A 52 -5.64 -3.95 -7.30
CA MET A 52 -4.21 -3.98 -7.57
C MET A 52 -3.94 -4.15 -9.07
N LYS A 53 -4.64 -5.06 -9.73
CA LYS A 53 -4.56 -5.25 -11.20
C LYS A 53 -4.92 -3.97 -11.95
N ARG A 54 -6.08 -3.35 -11.64
CA ARG A 54 -6.49 -2.10 -12.29
C ARG A 54 -5.49 -0.96 -12.10
N ARG A 55 -4.83 -0.88 -10.95
CA ARG A 55 -3.77 0.12 -10.71
C ARG A 55 -2.55 -0.14 -11.59
N VAL A 56 -2.14 -1.39 -11.76
CA VAL A 56 -1.04 -1.76 -12.66
C VAL A 56 -1.41 -1.48 -14.11
N GLU A 57 -2.59 -1.89 -14.55
CA GLU A 57 -3.12 -1.60 -15.89
C GLU A 57 -3.13 -0.09 -16.18
N PHE A 58 -3.60 0.71 -15.20
CA PHE A 58 -3.54 2.16 -15.29
C PHE A 58 -2.10 2.67 -15.46
N CYS A 59 -1.16 2.23 -14.62
CA CYS A 59 0.24 2.63 -14.74
C CYS A 59 0.84 2.26 -16.09
N LEU A 60 0.51 1.07 -16.64
CA LEU A 60 0.96 0.65 -17.96
C LEU A 60 0.38 1.54 -19.07
N SER A 61 -0.90 1.92 -18.96
CA SER A 61 -1.54 2.82 -19.93
C SER A 61 -0.95 4.24 -19.96
N MET A 62 -0.23 4.61 -18.90
CA MET A 62 0.46 5.88 -18.75
C MET A 62 1.86 5.88 -19.35
N LEU A 63 2.36 4.75 -19.87
CA LEU A 63 3.64 4.71 -20.56
C LEU A 63 3.52 5.31 -21.97
N GLU A 64 4.60 5.96 -22.42
CA GLU A 64 4.72 6.51 -23.76
C GLU A 64 5.08 5.38 -24.75
N GLU A 65 4.23 5.14 -25.75
CA GLU A 65 4.38 3.99 -26.66
C GLU A 65 5.70 4.03 -27.43
N SER A 66 6.17 5.22 -27.79
CA SER A 66 7.43 5.43 -28.52
C SER A 66 8.69 5.14 -27.71
N SER A 67 8.56 5.06 -26.38
CA SER A 67 9.68 4.85 -25.44
C SER A 67 9.94 3.37 -25.13
N ILE A 68 8.98 2.50 -25.46
CA ILE A 68 9.04 1.05 -25.22
C ILE A 68 9.70 0.37 -26.44
N PRO A 69 10.61 -0.61 -26.26
CA PRO A 69 11.02 -1.23 -24.99
C PRO A 69 12.33 -0.70 -24.40
N HIS A 70 13.05 0.18 -25.10
CA HIS A 70 14.45 0.46 -24.79
C HIS A 70 14.64 1.42 -23.60
N ASP A 71 13.78 2.42 -23.45
CA ASP A 71 13.83 3.36 -22.32
C ASP A 71 12.41 3.85 -21.95
N PRO A 72 11.61 3.03 -21.25
CA PRO A 72 10.21 3.34 -20.99
C PRO A 72 10.04 4.61 -20.15
N MET A 73 9.33 5.59 -20.71
CA MET A 73 8.98 6.84 -20.07
C MET A 73 7.47 6.92 -19.82
N PHE A 74 7.06 7.68 -18.81
CA PHE A 74 5.65 8.04 -18.63
C PHE A 74 5.28 9.20 -19.53
N LYS A 75 4.04 9.22 -20.01
CA LYS A 75 3.43 10.35 -20.73
C LYS A 75 3.65 11.63 -19.92
N SER A 76 3.97 12.73 -20.59
CA SER A 76 4.28 14.01 -19.94
C SER A 76 3.07 14.70 -19.31
N MET A 77 1.85 14.28 -19.68
CA MET A 77 0.57 14.77 -19.15
C MET A 77 0.35 16.29 -19.30
N TYR A 78 1.05 16.97 -20.23
CA TYR A 78 0.89 18.42 -20.45
C TYR A 78 -0.54 18.84 -20.82
N ASN A 79 -1.36 17.90 -21.28
CA ASN A 79 -2.76 18.09 -21.64
C ASN A 79 -3.76 17.51 -20.61
N ILE A 80 -3.31 17.13 -19.41
CA ILE A 80 -4.17 16.54 -18.36
C ILE A 80 -4.19 17.44 -17.14
N VAL A 81 -5.40 17.82 -16.71
CA VAL A 81 -5.64 18.53 -15.45
C VAL A 81 -6.11 17.52 -14.40
N HIS A 82 -5.39 17.44 -13.27
CA HIS A 82 -5.76 16.57 -12.15
C HIS A 82 -6.60 17.38 -11.15
N ILE A 83 -7.84 16.95 -10.95
CA ILE A 83 -8.76 17.54 -9.98
C ILE A 83 -9.05 16.48 -8.92
N ASP A 84 -8.81 16.82 -7.65
CA ASP A 84 -9.13 15.98 -6.49
C ASP A 84 -10.13 16.76 -5.63
N GLU A 85 -11.34 16.23 -5.49
CA GLU A 85 -12.37 16.80 -4.62
C GLU A 85 -12.18 16.25 -3.20
N LYS A 86 -12.25 17.15 -2.22
CA LYS A 86 -12.05 16.84 -0.79
C LYS A 86 -13.38 16.74 -0.04
#